data_AF-A0A2R8ZFN1-F1
#
_entry.id   AF-A0A2R8ZFN1-F1
#
_cell.length_a   1.000
_cell.length_b   1.000
_cell.length_c   1.000
_cell.angle_alpha   90.00
_cell.angle_beta   90.00
_cell.angle_gamma   90.00
#
_symmetry.space_group_name_H-M   'P 1'
#
loop_
_entity.id
_entity.type
_entity.pdbx_description
1 polymer ?
#
loop_
_entity_poly.entity_id
_entity_poly.type
_entity_poly.pdbx_seq_one_letter_code
_entity_poly.pdbx_strand_id
1 'polypeptide(L)' 'MEHVTEGCWESLPVPLHPQVLGALRELGFPYMTPVQPDSLDRRQESWRRC' A
#
# COMPACT_ATOMS: atom_id res chain seq x y z
N MET A 1 -13.01 4.62 -9.59
CA MET A 1 -12.33 5.39 -8.53
C MET A 1 -11.45 4.40 -7.81
N GLU A 2 -10.13 4.51 -7.95
CA GLU A 2 -9.21 3.56 -7.31
C GLU A 2 -9.48 3.65 -5.81
N HIS A 3 -9.84 2.51 -5.18
CA HIS A 3 -10.01 2.42 -3.75
C HIS A 3 -8.65 2.70 -3.12
N VAL A 4 -8.34 3.97 -2.87
CA VAL A 4 -7.29 4.36 -1.93
C VAL A 4 -7.81 3.85 -0.60
N THR A 5 -7.37 2.66 -0.20
CA THR A 5 -7.56 2.18 1.17
C THR A 5 -7.09 3.32 2.05
N GLU A 6 -8.00 3.92 2.81
CA GLU A 6 -7.64 4.89 3.84
C GLU A 6 -6.50 4.24 4.61
N GLY A 7 -5.30 4.84 4.59
CA GLY A 7 -4.05 4.19 4.95
C GLY A 7 -3.95 3.69 6.40
N CYS A 8 -5.05 3.57 7.13
CA CYS A 8 -5.14 2.94 8.43
C CYS A 8 -4.99 1.42 8.32
N TRP A 9 -4.14 0.84 9.16
CA TRP A 9 -3.93 -0.60 9.28
C TRP A 9 -5.24 -1.36 9.61
N GLU A 10 -6.18 -0.71 10.30
CA GLU A 10 -7.51 -1.24 10.61
C GLU A 10 -8.45 -1.35 9.41
N SER A 11 -8.16 -0.65 8.31
CA SER A 11 -8.95 -0.69 7.07
C SER A 11 -8.54 -1.85 6.14
N LEU A 12 -7.57 -2.68 6.56
CA LEU A 12 -7.18 -3.86 5.79
C LEU A 12 -8.33 -4.88 5.73
N PRO A 13 -8.55 -5.53 4.58
CA PRO A 13 -9.58 -6.56 4.42
C PRO A 13 -9.33 -7.76 5.34
N VAL A 14 -8.08 -7.95 5.75
CA VAL A 14 -7.70 -8.90 6.79
C VAL A 14 -7.13 -8.11 7.97
N PRO A 15 -7.74 -8.17 9.17
CA PRO A 15 -7.29 -7.41 10.31
C PRO A 15 -5.92 -7.91 10.80
N LEU A 16 -5.07 -6.98 11.19
CA LEU A 16 -3.80 -7.31 11.82
C LEU A 16 -4.00 -7.67 13.30
N HIS A 17 -3.10 -8.51 13.82
CA HIS A 17 -3.09 -8.84 15.23
C HIS A 17 -2.80 -7.59 16.09
N PRO A 18 -3.45 -7.40 17.26
CA PRO A 18 -3.29 -6.19 18.08
C PRO A 18 -1.84 -5.86 18.48
N GLN A 19 -1.02 -6.89 18.73
CA GLN A 19 0.40 -6.68 19.05
C GLN A 19 1.20 -6.12 17.86
N VAL A 20 0.84 -6.49 16.63
CA VAL A 20 1.48 -5.96 15.42
C VAL A 20 1.12 -4.49 15.23
N LEU A 21 -0.15 -4.12 15.45
CA LEU A 21 -0.59 -2.72 15.43
C LEU A 21 0.14 -1.88 16.48
N GLY A 22 0.33 -2.43 17.69
CA GLY A 22 1.14 -1.80 18.74
C GLY A 22 2.57 -1.54 18.29
N ALA A 23 3.25 -2.58 17.79
CA ALA A 23 4.61 -2.49 17.30
C ALA A 23 4.78 -1.46 16.16
N LEU A 24 3.85 -1.43 15.19
CA LEU A 24 3.89 -0.46 14.08
C LEU A 24 3.78 0.99 14.58
N ARG A 25 2.95 1.24 15.60
CA ARG A 25 2.84 2.58 16.22
C ARG A 25 4.11 2.96 16.97
N GLU A 26 4.69 2.04 17.73
CA GLU A 26 5.96 2.27 18.45
C GLU A 26 7.13 2.55 17.49
N LEU A 27 7.12 1.89 16.32
CA LEU A 27 8.11 2.11 15.26
C LEU A 27 7.86 3.38 14.43
N GLY A 28 6.79 4.12 14.68
CA GLY A 28 6.49 5.37 13.97
C GLY A 28 5.78 5.17 12.61
N PHE A 29 5.13 4.02 12.39
CA PHE A 29 4.30 3.72 11.23
C PHE A 29 2.80 3.68 11.60
N PRO A 30 2.20 4.80 12.01
CA PRO A 30 0.78 4.83 12.37
C PRO A 30 -0.15 4.57 11.18
N TYR A 31 0.35 4.73 9.95
CA TYR A 31 -0.38 4.52 8.70
C TYR A 31 0.46 3.71 7.71
N MET A 32 -0.21 2.97 6.83
CA MET A 32 0.33 2.40 5.61
C MET A 32 0.84 3.50 4.70
N THR A 33 2.06 3.31 4.19
CA THR A 33 2.58 4.16 3.12
C THR A 33 1.98 3.66 1.80
N PRO A 34 1.33 4.52 0.99
CA PRO A 34 0.86 4.11 -0.31
C PRO A 34 2.06 3.61 -1.12
N VAL A 35 1.96 2.41 -1.68
CA VAL A 35 2.93 1.97 -2.68
C VAL A 35 2.67 2.83 -3.91
N GLN A 36 3.39 3.93 -4.05
CA GLN A 36 3.48 4.58 -5.34
C GLN A 36 4.27 3.59 -6.21
N PRO A 37 3.71 3.07 -7.32
CA PRO A 37 4.54 2.39 -8.29
C PRO A 37 5.48 3.45 -8.84
N ASP A 38 6.69 3.50 -8.30
CA ASP A 38 7.77 4.31 -8.83
C ASP A 38 7.92 3.88 -10.29
N SER A 39 7.50 4.74 -11.21
CA SER A 39 7.48 4.49 -12.65
C SER A 39 6.71 3.22 -13.08
N LEU A 40 5.44 3.42 -13.50
CA LEU A 40 5.05 2.80 -14.76
C LEU A 40 5.95 3.43 -15.83
N ASP A 41 7.18 2.93 -15.92
CA ASP A 41 8.15 3.26 -16.95
C ASP A 41 7.41 3.14 -18.28
N ARG A 42 7.52 4.20 -19.06
CA ARG A 42 6.94 4.44 -20.38
C ARG A 42 7.46 3.46 -21.45
N ARG A 43 7.76 2.22 -21.06
CA ARG A 43 8.36 1.13 -21.84
C ARG A 43 7.43 -0.07 -22.02
N GLN A 44 6.26 -0.10 -21.38
CA GLN A 44 5.27 -1.16 -21.62
C GLN A 44 4.44 -0.95 -22.91
N GLU A 45 4.48 0.22 -23.54
CA GLU A 45 3.82 0.45 -24.84
C GLU A 45 4.48 -0.30 -26.01
N SER A 46 5.69 -0.86 -25.83
CA SER A 46 6.36 -1.67 -26.86
C SER A 46 5.82 -3.10 -26.96
N TRP A 47 5.21 -3.65 -25.89
CA TRP A 47 4.79 -5.06 -25.85
C TRP A 47 3.38 -5.29 -26.40
N ARG A 48 2.63 -4.23 -26.72
CA ARG A 48 1.33 -4.32 -27.42
C ARG A 48 1.44 -4.15 -28.94
N ARG A 49 2.66 -4.19 -29.48
CA ARG A 49 2.92 -4.11 -30.91
C ARG A 49 3.73 -5.32 -31.40
N CYS A 50 3.31 -6.52 -31.00
CA CYS A 50 3.57 -7.79 -31.68
C CYS A 50 2.32 -8.66 -31.55
#